data_AF-A0A7J8XQZ5-F1
#
_entry.id   AF-A0A7J8XQZ5-F1
#
_cell.length_a   1.000
_cell.length_b   1.000
_cell.length_c   1.000
_cell.angle_alpha   90.00
_cell.angle_beta   90.00
_cell.angle_gamma   90.00
#
_symmetry.space_group_name_H-M   'P 1'
#
loop_
_entity.id
_entity.type
_entity.pdbx_description
1 polymer ?
#
loop_
_entity_poly.entity_id
_entity_poly.type
_entity_poly.pdbx_seq_one_letter_code
_entity_poly.pdbx_strand_id
1 'polypeptide(L)'
;LFKFADKYRGSYKDSCPFYCSFSGYQDELLWSAAWLYKASRDEKYLNYVLSNQGWSQAVSEFSWDNKFAGAQALLAKEFYGGKKDLSKYKTDVESFICALMPGSSSLQIQTTAGGLLYIRDSSNLQYVTSSCMVLSVYSKTLMTSNIDGIQCGSAHFSASQIKSFVKSQVNYILGNNPMKMSYMVGFGSKYPMQLHHRGSSIPSIHSHPSRVGCNDGYSSYYSSNNPNPNQHVGAIVGGPDSSDHFNDQRSDYSHSEPTTYINAAFVGAVAALLDVTKQEPLQLLQINTTINMVDYM
;
A
#
# COMPACT_ATOMS: atom_id res chain seq x y z
N LEU A 1 15.59 19.84 -2.58
CA LEU A 1 15.38 18.52 -3.22
C LEU A 1 14.75 18.64 -4.60
N PHE A 2 13.48 19.04 -4.75
CA PHE A 2 12.82 19.15 -6.07
C PHE A 2 13.66 19.91 -7.13
N LYS A 3 14.12 21.13 -6.83
CA LYS A 3 14.96 21.92 -7.75
C LYS A 3 16.25 21.21 -8.16
N PHE A 4 16.82 20.39 -7.28
CA PHE A 4 18.02 19.62 -7.59
C PHE A 4 17.68 18.46 -8.54
N ALA A 5 16.65 17.67 -8.22
CA ALA A 5 16.20 16.55 -9.05
C ALA A 5 15.76 17.02 -10.45
N ASP A 6 15.04 18.14 -10.54
CA ASP A 6 14.60 18.70 -11.82
C ASP A 6 15.75 19.28 -12.65
N LYS A 7 16.78 19.83 -12.00
CA LYS A 7 17.97 20.37 -12.68
C LYS A 7 18.91 19.26 -13.17
N TYR A 8 19.06 18.18 -12.40
CA TYR A 8 19.99 17.08 -12.66
C TYR A 8 19.21 15.78 -12.86
N ARG A 9 18.45 15.73 -13.97
CA ARG A 9 17.51 14.63 -14.26
C ARG A 9 18.25 13.34 -14.58
N GLY A 10 17.83 12.26 -13.93
CA GLY A 10 18.35 10.92 -14.17
C GLY A 10 17.86 9.93 -13.11
N SER A 11 17.83 8.66 -13.49
CA SER A 11 17.53 7.57 -12.57
C SER A 11 18.76 7.20 -11.77
N TYR A 12 18.61 7.05 -10.45
CA TYR A 12 19.64 6.49 -9.58
C TYR A 12 19.75 4.98 -9.82
N LYS A 13 20.99 4.47 -9.94
CA LYS A 13 21.26 3.08 -10.33
C LYS A 13 21.94 2.24 -9.25
N ASP A 14 22.64 2.88 -8.30
CA ASP A 14 23.50 2.16 -7.35
C ASP A 14 22.71 1.41 -6.26
N SER A 15 21.39 1.57 -6.22
CA SER A 15 20.49 0.77 -5.38
C SER A 15 20.07 -0.55 -6.02
N CYS A 16 20.38 -0.79 -7.31
CA CYS A 16 20.18 -2.09 -7.95
C CYS A 16 21.13 -3.17 -7.39
N PRO A 17 20.71 -4.43 -7.29
CA PRO A 17 19.44 -5.00 -7.78
C PRO A 17 18.26 -4.89 -6.79
N PHE A 18 18.39 -4.15 -5.69
CA PHE A 18 17.35 -4.12 -4.64
C PHE A 18 16.24 -3.12 -4.93
N TYR A 19 16.59 -1.85 -5.14
CA TYR A 19 15.64 -0.76 -5.41
C TYR A 19 16.00 -0.06 -6.72
N CYS A 20 15.87 -0.79 -7.82
CA CYS A 20 16.09 -0.22 -9.15
C CYS A 20 15.01 0.80 -9.51
N SER A 21 15.39 1.89 -10.15
CA SER A 21 14.45 2.82 -10.79
C SER A 21 13.92 2.19 -12.08
N PHE A 22 12.73 1.59 -12.03
CA PHE A 22 12.11 0.96 -13.21
C PHE A 22 11.16 1.91 -13.94
N SER A 23 10.41 2.75 -13.23
CA SER A 23 9.49 3.74 -13.82
C SER A 23 10.18 4.98 -14.39
N GLY A 24 11.42 5.24 -13.98
CA GLY A 24 12.18 6.43 -14.35
C GLY A 24 12.26 7.43 -13.18
N TYR A 25 12.36 8.72 -13.52
CA TYR A 25 12.36 9.82 -12.53
C TYR A 25 11.18 10.78 -12.75
N GLN A 26 10.46 10.62 -13.87
CA GLN A 26 9.43 11.54 -14.32
C GLN A 26 8.22 11.52 -13.38
N ASP A 27 7.83 10.35 -12.90
CA ASP A 27 6.74 10.23 -11.94
C ASP A 27 7.08 10.84 -10.58
N GLU A 28 8.33 10.75 -10.11
CA GLU A 28 8.76 11.42 -8.90
C GLU A 28 8.73 12.94 -9.02
N LEU A 29 9.11 13.48 -10.18
CA LEU A 29 9.03 14.92 -10.43
C LEU A 29 7.59 15.40 -10.47
N LEU A 30 6.68 14.67 -11.13
CA LEU A 30 5.25 14.98 -11.12
C LEU A 30 4.66 14.87 -9.71
N TRP A 31 4.98 13.80 -8.97
CA TRP A 31 4.54 13.59 -7.59
C TRP A 31 5.02 14.69 -6.66
N SER A 32 6.30 15.04 -6.74
CA SER A 32 6.89 16.10 -5.93
C SER A 32 6.27 17.47 -6.26
N ALA A 33 6.09 17.79 -7.54
CA ALA A 33 5.44 19.05 -7.95
C ALA A 33 3.98 19.11 -7.48
N ALA A 34 3.22 18.01 -7.58
CA ALA A 34 1.85 17.93 -7.08
C ALA A 34 1.76 18.18 -5.56
N TRP A 35 2.66 17.57 -4.77
CA TRP A 35 2.73 17.83 -3.32
C TRP A 35 3.15 19.25 -2.99
N LEU A 36 4.15 19.79 -3.70
CA LEU A 36 4.61 21.15 -3.48
C LEU A 36 3.54 22.18 -3.84
N TYR A 37 2.79 21.97 -4.93
CA TYR A 37 1.62 22.78 -5.24
C TYR A 37 0.55 22.68 -4.14
N LYS A 38 0.23 21.46 -3.70
CA LYS A 38 -0.73 21.24 -2.60
C LYS A 38 -0.35 21.96 -1.31
N ALA A 39 0.94 21.96 -0.97
CA ALA A 39 1.45 22.55 0.27
C ALA A 39 1.58 24.08 0.20
N SER A 40 2.07 24.61 -0.94
CA SER A 40 2.43 26.03 -1.06
C SER A 40 1.40 26.87 -1.81
N ARG A 41 0.55 26.27 -2.64
CA ARG A 41 -0.31 26.93 -3.64
C ARG A 41 0.46 27.80 -4.63
N ASP A 42 1.77 27.62 -4.74
CA ASP A 42 2.60 28.35 -5.70
C ASP A 42 2.36 27.81 -7.11
N GLU A 43 1.79 28.67 -7.98
CA GLU A 43 1.42 28.36 -9.36
C GLU A 43 2.60 27.86 -10.21
N LYS A 44 3.86 28.11 -9.82
CA LYS A 44 5.01 27.53 -10.54
C LYS A 44 4.98 26.00 -10.57
N TYR A 45 4.47 25.37 -9.51
CA TYR A 45 4.38 23.91 -9.42
C TYR A 45 3.17 23.39 -10.21
N LEU A 46 2.07 24.15 -10.26
CA LEU A 46 0.95 23.82 -11.15
C LEU A 46 1.38 23.92 -12.62
N ASN A 47 2.05 25.01 -12.99
CA ASN A 47 2.61 25.19 -14.33
C ASN A 47 3.61 24.09 -14.66
N TYR A 48 4.43 23.65 -13.70
CA TYR A 48 5.34 22.53 -13.90
C TYR A 48 4.61 21.24 -14.29
N VAL A 49 3.57 20.84 -13.55
CA VAL A 49 2.81 19.62 -13.91
C VAL A 49 2.03 19.79 -15.23
N LEU A 50 1.57 20.99 -15.57
CA LEU A 50 0.90 21.25 -16.85
C LEU A 50 1.87 21.18 -18.03
N SER A 51 3.06 21.77 -17.92
CA SER A 51 4.10 21.74 -18.96
C SER A 51 4.69 20.34 -19.16
N ASN A 52 4.69 19.50 -18.12
CA ASN A 52 5.22 18.13 -18.18
C ASN A 52 4.11 17.06 -18.19
N GLN A 53 2.87 17.42 -18.52
CA GLN A 53 1.74 16.48 -18.51
C GLN A 53 1.92 15.27 -19.45
N GLY A 54 2.75 15.42 -20.49
CA GLY A 54 3.10 14.33 -21.41
C GLY A 54 3.89 13.20 -20.75
N TRP A 55 4.45 13.41 -19.56
CA TRP A 55 5.06 12.33 -18.77
C TRP A 55 4.03 11.45 -18.07
N SER A 56 2.84 11.97 -17.77
CA SER A 56 1.80 11.18 -17.10
C SER A 56 1.31 10.07 -18.03
N GLN A 57 1.21 8.86 -17.49
CA GLN A 57 0.74 7.69 -18.20
C GLN A 57 -0.25 6.89 -17.36
N ALA A 58 -1.20 6.24 -18.02
CA ALA A 58 -2.07 5.29 -17.36
C ALA A 58 -1.23 4.11 -16.83
N VAL A 59 -1.43 3.77 -15.57
CA VAL A 59 -0.72 2.69 -14.88
C VAL A 59 -1.74 1.81 -14.14
N SER A 60 -1.35 0.59 -13.81
CA SER A 60 -2.14 -0.35 -12.99
C SER A 60 -1.50 -0.63 -11.64
N GLU A 61 -0.45 0.12 -11.26
CA GLU A 61 0.21 0.01 -9.97
C GLU A 61 0.65 1.36 -9.40
N PHE A 62 0.74 1.41 -8.07
CA PHE A 62 1.37 2.47 -7.30
C PHE A 62 2.35 1.80 -6.33
N SER A 63 3.59 2.28 -6.21
CA SER A 63 4.60 1.61 -5.39
C SER A 63 5.67 2.58 -4.89
N TRP A 64 6.70 2.05 -4.21
CA TRP A 64 7.89 2.85 -3.88
C TRP A 64 8.66 3.30 -5.12
N ASP A 65 8.47 2.67 -6.27
CA ASP A 65 9.12 3.00 -7.55
C ASP A 65 8.19 3.87 -8.41
N ASN A 66 6.92 3.50 -8.58
CA ASN A 66 6.01 4.19 -9.50
C ASN A 66 5.01 5.10 -8.76
N LYS A 67 5.07 6.41 -9.01
CA LYS A 67 4.25 7.44 -8.34
C LYS A 67 3.17 8.05 -9.23
N PHE A 68 2.98 7.55 -10.45
CA PHE A 68 2.02 8.12 -11.41
C PHE A 68 0.60 8.18 -10.82
N ALA A 69 0.06 7.05 -10.36
CA ALA A 69 -1.31 6.99 -9.82
C ALA A 69 -1.52 7.92 -8.62
N GLY A 70 -0.51 8.06 -7.75
CA GLY A 70 -0.53 9.00 -6.63
C GLY A 70 -0.60 10.46 -7.11
N ALA A 71 0.30 10.86 -8.02
CA ALA A 71 0.34 12.22 -8.56
C ALA A 71 -0.96 12.57 -9.27
N GLN A 72 -1.47 11.64 -10.07
CA GLN A 72 -2.73 11.77 -10.79
C GLN A 72 -3.91 11.95 -9.84
N ALA A 73 -4.00 11.17 -8.75
CA ALA A 73 -5.05 11.32 -7.74
C ALA A 73 -5.04 12.70 -7.06
N LEU A 74 -3.86 13.24 -6.73
CA LEU A 74 -3.74 14.59 -6.16
C LEU A 74 -4.18 15.67 -7.14
N LEU A 75 -3.76 15.58 -8.40
CA LEU A 75 -4.06 16.58 -9.42
C LEU A 75 -5.51 16.49 -9.91
N ALA A 76 -6.11 15.31 -9.92
CA ALA A 76 -7.53 15.14 -10.22
C ALA A 76 -8.43 15.83 -9.18
N LYS A 77 -8.01 15.92 -7.92
CA LYS A 77 -8.71 16.75 -6.92
C LYS A 77 -8.74 18.22 -7.32
N GLU A 78 -7.64 18.76 -7.84
CA GLU A 78 -7.55 20.15 -8.31
C GLU A 78 -8.38 20.37 -9.59
N PHE A 79 -8.50 19.34 -10.45
CA PHE A 79 -9.42 19.34 -11.61
C PHE A 79 -10.88 19.51 -11.18
N TYR A 80 -11.33 18.76 -10.18
CA TYR A 80 -12.67 18.93 -9.62
C TYR A 80 -12.85 20.28 -8.91
N GLY A 81 -11.75 20.84 -8.38
CA GLY A 81 -11.69 22.21 -7.85
C GLY A 81 -11.69 23.33 -8.91
N GLY A 82 -11.77 23.01 -10.20
CA GLY A 82 -11.95 23.98 -11.29
C GLY A 82 -10.76 24.13 -12.24
N LYS A 83 -9.60 23.53 -11.94
CA LYS A 83 -8.42 23.58 -12.82
C LYS A 83 -8.56 22.57 -13.99
N LYS A 84 -9.40 22.89 -14.97
CA LYS A 84 -9.83 21.95 -16.03
C LYS A 84 -8.71 21.46 -16.96
N ASP A 85 -7.60 22.18 -17.05
CA ASP A 85 -6.41 21.77 -17.81
C ASP A 85 -5.72 20.52 -17.22
N LEU A 86 -6.10 20.08 -16.01
CA LEU A 86 -5.64 18.83 -15.39
C LEU A 86 -6.47 17.60 -15.79
N SER A 87 -7.30 17.70 -16.83
CA SER A 87 -8.19 16.62 -17.29
C SER A 87 -7.45 15.31 -17.58
N LYS A 88 -6.24 15.36 -18.13
CA LYS A 88 -5.40 14.17 -18.36
C LYS A 88 -5.12 13.40 -17.07
N TYR A 89 -4.73 14.08 -16.00
CA TYR A 89 -4.45 13.44 -14.71
C TYR A 89 -5.70 12.79 -14.11
N LYS A 90 -6.86 13.44 -14.25
CA LYS A 90 -8.16 12.84 -13.89
C LYS A 90 -8.41 11.56 -14.69
N THR A 91 -8.25 11.59 -16.01
CA THR A 91 -8.45 10.40 -16.86
C THR A 91 -7.49 9.28 -16.50
N ASP A 92 -6.21 9.59 -16.26
CA ASP A 92 -5.20 8.57 -15.97
C ASP A 92 -5.47 7.87 -14.61
N VAL A 93 -5.85 8.60 -13.55
CA VAL A 93 -6.21 7.96 -12.27
C VAL A 93 -7.50 7.16 -12.36
N GLU A 94 -8.48 7.59 -13.15
CA GLU A 94 -9.67 6.77 -13.39
C GLU A 94 -9.34 5.49 -14.14
N SER A 95 -8.43 5.54 -15.11
CA SER A 95 -7.92 4.33 -15.77
C SER A 95 -7.23 3.38 -14.78
N PHE A 96 -6.46 3.91 -13.82
CA PHE A 96 -5.89 3.11 -12.74
C PHE A 96 -6.98 2.41 -11.93
N ILE A 97 -8.04 3.11 -11.54
CA ILE A 97 -9.16 2.51 -10.79
C ILE A 97 -9.87 1.45 -11.64
N CYS A 98 -10.15 1.74 -12.91
CA CYS A 98 -10.76 0.78 -13.82
C CYS A 98 -9.88 -0.46 -14.05
N ALA A 99 -8.56 -0.36 -13.94
CA ALA A 99 -7.66 -1.49 -14.04
C ALA A 99 -7.73 -2.44 -12.83
N LEU A 100 -8.26 -1.97 -11.69
CA LEU A 100 -8.30 -2.70 -10.42
C LEU A 100 -9.70 -3.16 -9.99
N MET A 101 -10.76 -2.43 -10.36
CA MET A 101 -12.11 -2.69 -9.87
C MET A 101 -12.71 -3.97 -10.50
N PRO A 102 -13.06 -5.01 -9.71
CA PRO A 102 -13.66 -6.23 -10.23
C PRO A 102 -14.96 -5.94 -11.01
N GLY A 103 -15.10 -6.56 -12.18
CA GLY A 103 -16.23 -6.33 -13.10
C GLY A 103 -16.03 -5.15 -14.08
N SER A 104 -14.91 -4.43 -13.99
CA SER A 104 -14.52 -3.41 -14.97
C SER A 104 -14.26 -4.05 -16.34
N SER A 105 -14.70 -3.39 -17.42
CA SER A 105 -14.34 -3.81 -18.79
C SER A 105 -12.87 -3.58 -19.13
N SER A 106 -12.16 -2.80 -18.31
CA SER A 106 -10.74 -2.47 -18.49
C SER A 106 -9.86 -3.09 -17.40
N LEU A 107 -10.36 -4.14 -16.72
CA LEU A 107 -9.64 -4.84 -15.67
C LEU A 107 -8.29 -5.36 -16.19
N GLN A 108 -7.22 -5.08 -15.45
CA GLN A 108 -5.86 -5.58 -15.74
C GLN A 108 -5.33 -6.44 -14.61
N ILE A 109 -5.67 -6.09 -13.36
CA ILE A 109 -5.26 -6.83 -12.16
C ILE A 109 -6.46 -7.61 -11.65
N GLN A 110 -6.31 -8.92 -11.54
CA GLN A 110 -7.35 -9.79 -11.01
C GLN A 110 -7.22 -9.95 -9.49
N THR A 111 -8.29 -10.40 -8.86
CA THR A 111 -8.24 -10.88 -7.48
C THR A 111 -7.99 -12.38 -7.43
N THR A 112 -7.37 -12.86 -6.37
CA THR A 112 -7.35 -14.28 -6.00
C THR A 112 -8.78 -14.81 -5.80
N ALA A 113 -8.93 -16.13 -5.64
CA ALA A 113 -10.23 -16.73 -5.32
C ALA A 113 -10.81 -16.20 -3.99
N GLY A 114 -9.94 -15.88 -3.03
CA GLY A 114 -10.28 -15.24 -1.76
C GLY A 114 -10.57 -13.73 -1.87
N GLY A 115 -10.41 -13.11 -3.04
CA GLY A 115 -10.76 -11.72 -3.29
C GLY A 115 -9.65 -10.69 -3.04
N LEU A 116 -8.39 -11.11 -2.90
CA LEU A 116 -7.23 -10.21 -2.75
C LEU A 116 -6.72 -9.76 -4.12
N LEU A 117 -6.48 -8.46 -4.32
CA LEU A 117 -5.76 -7.98 -5.51
C LEU A 117 -4.40 -8.67 -5.63
N TYR A 118 -4.09 -9.25 -6.80
CA TYR A 118 -2.86 -10.00 -7.02
C TYR A 118 -2.06 -9.43 -8.19
N ILE A 119 -0.99 -8.69 -7.90
CA ILE A 119 -0.16 -8.00 -8.89
C ILE A 119 1.11 -8.80 -9.17
N ARG A 120 1.81 -9.23 -8.12
CA ARG A 120 3.07 -9.99 -8.20
C ARG A 120 3.18 -10.94 -7.02
N ASP A 121 3.87 -12.05 -7.20
CA ASP A 121 4.06 -13.09 -6.17
C ASP A 121 4.83 -12.57 -4.95
N SER A 122 6.04 -12.06 -5.17
CA SER A 122 6.85 -11.50 -4.09
C SER A 122 6.27 -10.19 -3.57
N SER A 123 5.99 -10.16 -2.27
CA SER A 123 5.55 -9.01 -1.48
C SER A 123 4.28 -8.34 -2.04
N ASN A 124 3.33 -9.14 -2.51
CA ASN A 124 2.09 -8.66 -3.16
C ASN A 124 1.37 -7.56 -2.36
N LEU A 125 1.30 -7.67 -1.02
CA LEU A 125 0.59 -6.71 -0.16
C LEU A 125 1.13 -5.28 -0.24
N GLN A 126 2.35 -5.06 -0.76
CA GLN A 126 2.82 -3.72 -1.13
C GLN A 126 1.86 -3.05 -2.11
N TYR A 127 1.53 -3.76 -3.19
CA TYR A 127 0.71 -3.23 -4.27
C TYR A 127 -0.75 -3.13 -3.86
N VAL A 128 -1.22 -4.06 -3.01
CA VAL A 128 -2.58 -4.02 -2.47
C VAL A 128 -2.78 -2.80 -1.59
N THR A 129 -1.88 -2.57 -0.62
CA THR A 129 -1.99 -1.47 0.34
C THR A 129 -1.83 -0.10 -0.33
N SER A 130 -0.89 0.03 -1.27
CA SER A 130 -0.70 1.24 -2.07
C SER A 130 -1.91 1.55 -2.96
N SER A 131 -2.48 0.53 -3.60
CA SER A 131 -3.72 0.67 -4.39
C SER A 131 -4.88 1.10 -3.51
N CYS A 132 -5.04 0.49 -2.34
CA CYS A 132 -6.06 0.87 -1.36
C CYS A 132 -5.95 2.34 -0.92
N MET A 133 -4.72 2.84 -0.75
CA MET A 133 -4.48 4.24 -0.42
C MET A 133 -4.95 5.17 -1.56
N VAL A 134 -4.58 4.89 -2.81
CA VAL A 134 -4.98 5.71 -3.97
C VAL A 134 -6.50 5.67 -4.19
N LEU A 135 -7.10 4.47 -4.17
CA LEU A 135 -8.55 4.27 -4.27
C LEU A 135 -9.30 5.06 -3.18
N SER A 136 -8.79 5.03 -1.94
CA SER A 136 -9.38 5.80 -0.82
C SER A 136 -9.31 7.31 -1.05
N VAL A 137 -8.16 7.82 -1.47
CA VAL A 137 -7.96 9.25 -1.74
C VAL A 137 -8.89 9.71 -2.86
N TYR A 138 -9.02 8.93 -3.92
CA TYR A 138 -9.86 9.28 -5.05
C TYR A 138 -11.35 9.16 -4.73
N SER A 139 -11.76 8.08 -4.07
CA SER A 139 -13.14 7.91 -3.58
C SER A 139 -13.57 9.09 -2.68
N LYS A 140 -12.70 9.53 -1.77
CA LYS A 140 -12.95 10.74 -0.97
C LYS A 140 -13.07 11.99 -1.85
N THR A 141 -12.21 12.12 -2.86
CA THR A 141 -12.26 13.25 -3.80
C THR A 141 -13.60 13.32 -4.54
N LEU A 142 -14.09 12.19 -5.06
CA LEU A 142 -15.40 12.08 -5.72
C LEU A 142 -16.53 12.51 -4.77
N MET A 143 -16.58 11.94 -3.56
CA MET A 143 -17.60 12.29 -2.56
C MET A 143 -17.58 13.78 -2.20
N THR A 144 -16.41 14.34 -1.91
CA THR A 144 -16.30 15.77 -1.54
C THR A 144 -16.60 16.72 -2.69
N SER A 145 -16.55 16.23 -3.94
CA SER A 145 -16.84 17.00 -5.15
C SER A 145 -18.25 16.75 -5.68
N ASN A 146 -19.09 15.99 -4.95
CA ASN A 146 -20.42 15.57 -5.37
C ASN A 146 -20.44 14.85 -6.74
N ILE A 147 -19.44 14.02 -6.99
CA ILE A 147 -19.37 13.14 -8.17
C ILE A 147 -19.77 11.74 -7.74
N ASP A 148 -20.79 11.18 -8.40
CA ASP A 148 -21.36 9.88 -8.02
C ASP A 148 -20.35 8.74 -8.15
N GLY A 149 -19.58 8.72 -9.25
CA GLY A 149 -18.68 7.63 -9.57
C GLY A 149 -17.85 7.88 -10.82
N ILE A 150 -17.33 6.78 -11.37
CA ILE A 150 -16.55 6.77 -12.61
C ILE A 150 -17.09 5.70 -13.56
N GLN A 151 -16.91 5.94 -14.85
CA GLN A 151 -17.27 5.00 -15.91
C GLN A 151 -16.04 4.19 -16.35
N CYS A 152 -16.15 2.87 -16.29
CA CYS A 152 -15.11 1.90 -16.68
C CYS A 152 -15.64 0.98 -17.79
N GLY A 153 -15.69 1.49 -19.02
CA GLY A 153 -16.32 0.79 -20.14
C GLY A 153 -17.83 0.70 -19.97
N SER A 154 -18.40 -0.51 -19.89
CA SER A 154 -19.83 -0.71 -19.63
C SER A 154 -20.19 -0.68 -18.14
N ALA A 155 -19.21 -0.77 -17.24
CA ALA A 155 -19.42 -0.75 -15.80
C ALA A 155 -19.34 0.68 -15.24
N HIS A 156 -20.20 1.00 -14.28
CA HIS A 156 -20.12 2.21 -13.47
C HIS A 156 -19.79 1.85 -12.03
N PHE A 157 -18.81 2.54 -11.44
CA PHE A 157 -18.42 2.36 -10.04
C PHE A 157 -18.64 3.64 -9.26
N SER A 158 -19.57 3.62 -8.32
CA SER A 158 -19.79 4.72 -7.40
C SER A 158 -18.61 4.91 -6.45
N ALA A 159 -18.48 6.11 -5.88
CA ALA A 159 -17.47 6.38 -4.86
C ALA A 159 -17.60 5.44 -3.66
N SER A 160 -18.83 5.05 -3.28
CA SER A 160 -19.09 4.11 -2.19
C SER A 160 -18.70 2.67 -2.53
N GLN A 161 -18.90 2.23 -3.78
CA GLN A 161 -18.42 0.93 -4.25
C GLN A 161 -16.88 0.85 -4.22
N ILE A 162 -16.19 1.90 -4.66
CA ILE A 162 -14.72 2.00 -4.59
C ILE A 162 -14.25 1.91 -3.12
N LYS A 163 -14.87 2.67 -2.20
CA LYS A 163 -14.55 2.61 -0.76
C LYS A 163 -14.82 1.22 -0.17
N SER A 164 -15.90 0.56 -0.60
CA SER A 164 -16.26 -0.78 -0.12
C SER A 164 -15.26 -1.84 -0.59
N PHE A 165 -14.73 -1.70 -1.80
CA PHE A 165 -13.64 -2.54 -2.29
C PHE A 165 -12.36 -2.33 -1.46
N VAL A 166 -11.99 -1.09 -1.12
CA VAL A 166 -10.86 -0.86 -0.20
C VAL A 166 -11.10 -1.54 1.14
N LYS A 167 -12.32 -1.45 1.70
CA LYS A 167 -12.67 -2.13 2.95
C LYS A 167 -12.51 -3.64 2.83
N SER A 168 -12.85 -4.27 1.70
CA SER A 168 -12.67 -5.70 1.52
C SER A 168 -11.19 -6.11 1.52
N GLN A 169 -10.32 -5.32 0.87
CA GLN A 169 -8.87 -5.56 0.87
C GLN A 169 -8.25 -5.39 2.26
N VAL A 170 -8.63 -4.34 3.00
CA VAL A 170 -8.19 -4.13 4.39
C VAL A 170 -8.66 -5.29 5.28
N ASN A 171 -9.92 -5.69 5.16
CA ASN A 171 -10.45 -6.82 5.91
C ASN A 171 -9.75 -8.13 5.55
N TYR A 172 -9.40 -8.35 4.28
CA TYR A 172 -8.61 -9.50 3.86
C TYR A 172 -7.26 -9.52 4.58
N ILE A 173 -6.54 -8.39 4.59
CA ILE A 173 -5.24 -8.26 5.29
C ILE A 173 -5.38 -8.57 6.78
N LEU A 174 -6.49 -8.17 7.40
CA LEU A 174 -6.72 -8.31 8.84
C LEU A 174 -7.41 -9.63 9.25
N GLY A 175 -7.68 -10.55 8.33
CA GLY A 175 -8.12 -11.92 8.65
C GLY A 175 -9.37 -12.43 7.94
N ASN A 176 -10.09 -11.58 7.18
CA ASN A 176 -11.21 -12.03 6.36
C ASN A 176 -10.72 -12.61 5.02
N ASN A 177 -10.00 -13.72 5.11
CA ASN A 177 -9.43 -14.45 3.98
C ASN A 177 -9.63 -15.97 4.17
N PRO A 178 -9.32 -16.81 3.16
CA PRO A 178 -9.48 -18.26 3.26
C PRO A 178 -8.71 -18.90 4.42
N MET A 179 -7.56 -18.34 4.82
CA MET A 179 -6.74 -18.86 5.91
C MET A 179 -7.21 -18.46 7.32
N LYS A 180 -8.21 -17.56 7.41
CA LYS A 180 -8.72 -16.96 8.66
C LYS A 180 -7.58 -16.43 9.53
N MET A 181 -6.65 -15.71 8.90
CA MET A 181 -5.38 -15.28 9.49
C MET A 181 -5.08 -13.83 9.14
N SER A 182 -4.74 -13.01 10.13
CA SER A 182 -4.24 -11.66 9.88
C SER A 182 -2.84 -11.74 9.28
N TYR A 183 -2.54 -10.94 8.26
CA TYR A 183 -1.18 -10.74 7.74
C TYR A 183 -0.45 -9.60 8.46
N MET A 184 -1.08 -8.97 9.46
CA MET A 184 -0.47 -8.03 10.39
C MET A 184 -0.09 -8.74 11.70
N VAL A 185 1.20 -8.73 12.01
CA VAL A 185 1.78 -9.38 13.20
C VAL A 185 1.21 -8.78 14.47
N GLY A 186 0.69 -9.63 15.36
CA GLY A 186 0.07 -9.22 16.63
C GLY A 186 -1.36 -8.69 16.52
N PHE A 187 -2.00 -8.78 15.36
CA PHE A 187 -3.42 -8.46 15.20
C PHE A 187 -4.26 -9.73 15.03
N GLY A 188 -5.36 -9.83 15.77
CA GLY A 188 -6.26 -11.00 15.73
C GLY A 188 -5.69 -12.23 16.46
N SER A 189 -6.38 -13.36 16.33
CA SER A 189 -6.03 -14.62 17.03
C SER A 189 -5.00 -15.48 16.29
N LYS A 190 -4.77 -15.23 15.00
CA LYS A 190 -3.83 -15.97 14.15
C LYS A 190 -3.11 -14.99 13.23
N TYR A 191 -1.78 -14.94 13.31
CA TYR A 191 -0.91 -14.02 12.57
C TYR A 191 0.50 -14.62 12.38
N PRO A 192 1.34 -14.09 11.45
CA PRO A 192 2.68 -14.60 11.21
C PRO A 192 3.57 -14.56 12.45
N MET A 193 4.21 -15.68 12.74
CA MET A 193 5.14 -15.84 13.87
C MET A 193 6.60 -15.92 13.40
N GLN A 194 6.85 -16.15 12.11
CA GLN A 194 8.19 -16.37 11.56
C GLN A 194 8.54 -15.41 10.41
N LEU A 195 8.05 -14.16 10.47
CA LEU A 195 8.34 -13.15 9.45
C LEU A 195 9.86 -12.99 9.19
N HIS A 196 10.24 -12.65 7.95
CA HIS A 196 11.64 -12.45 7.56
C HIS A 196 12.19 -11.13 8.13
N HIS A 197 12.58 -11.12 9.40
CA HIS A 197 13.13 -9.91 10.03
C HIS A 197 14.16 -10.24 11.09
N ARG A 198 15.42 -9.83 10.87
CA ARG A 198 16.57 -10.15 11.72
C ARG A 198 16.39 -9.72 13.17
N GLY A 199 15.91 -8.49 13.39
CA GLY A 199 15.64 -7.98 14.74
C GLY A 199 14.46 -8.67 15.43
N SER A 200 13.59 -9.36 14.67
CA SER A 200 12.49 -10.15 15.22
C SER A 200 12.98 -11.57 15.55
N SER A 201 13.80 -12.16 14.67
CA SER A 201 14.25 -13.55 14.75
C SER A 201 15.40 -13.81 15.74
N ILE A 202 16.20 -12.79 16.06
CA ILE A 202 17.34 -12.91 16.98
C ILE A 202 16.95 -12.38 18.36
N PRO A 203 17.14 -13.12 19.47
CA PRO A 203 16.80 -12.66 20.82
C PRO A 203 17.41 -11.30 21.14
N SER A 204 16.65 -10.48 21.86
CA SER A 204 17.15 -9.21 22.41
C SER A 204 18.40 -9.42 23.28
N ILE A 205 19.29 -8.43 23.27
CA ILE A 205 20.48 -8.38 24.14
C ILE A 205 20.12 -8.45 25.64
N HIS A 206 18.89 -8.09 26.01
CA HIS A 206 18.40 -8.23 27.38
C HIS A 206 18.17 -9.68 27.79
N SER A 207 17.72 -10.53 26.85
CA SER A 207 17.45 -11.95 27.09
C SER A 207 18.65 -12.84 26.76
N HIS A 208 19.51 -12.40 25.84
CA HIS A 208 20.72 -13.09 25.44
C HIS A 208 21.88 -12.08 25.25
N PRO A 209 22.63 -11.74 26.32
CA PRO A 209 23.63 -10.67 26.28
C PRO A 209 24.85 -10.96 25.40
N SER A 210 25.11 -12.23 25.07
CA SER A 210 26.19 -12.63 24.17
C SER A 210 25.94 -12.15 22.75
N ARG A 211 27.01 -11.69 22.09
CA ARG A 211 26.96 -11.27 20.69
C ARG A 211 26.58 -12.46 19.80
N VAL A 212 25.60 -12.25 18.93
CA VAL A 212 25.25 -13.17 17.84
C VAL A 212 26.00 -12.73 16.58
N GLY A 213 26.87 -13.58 16.05
CA GLY A 213 27.58 -13.35 14.79
C GLY A 213 26.69 -13.55 13.55
N CYS A 214 27.16 -13.13 12.37
CA CYS A 214 26.41 -13.31 11.12
C CYS A 214 26.15 -14.80 10.81
N ASN A 215 27.16 -15.65 11.02
CA ASN A 215 27.03 -17.09 10.80
C ASN A 215 26.06 -17.71 11.80
N ASP A 216 26.12 -17.33 13.08
CA ASP A 216 25.18 -17.79 14.12
C ASP A 216 23.74 -17.37 13.76
N GLY A 217 23.58 -16.12 13.30
CA GLY A 217 22.35 -15.58 12.73
C GLY A 217 21.73 -16.51 11.67
N TYR A 218 22.56 -16.97 10.74
CA TYR A 218 22.13 -17.85 9.66
C TYR A 218 21.90 -19.31 10.14
N SER A 219 22.82 -19.89 10.89
CA SER A 219 22.78 -21.31 11.27
C SER A 219 21.76 -21.63 12.35
N SER A 220 21.51 -20.68 13.26
CA SER A 220 20.74 -20.92 14.48
C SER A 220 19.40 -20.20 14.52
N TYR A 221 19.27 -19.07 13.82
CA TYR A 221 18.05 -18.27 13.84
C TYR A 221 17.32 -18.28 12.51
N TYR A 222 18.00 -18.09 11.38
CA TYR A 222 17.34 -18.04 10.07
C TYR A 222 16.60 -19.34 9.74
N SER A 223 17.27 -20.48 9.91
CA SER A 223 16.78 -21.84 9.63
C SER A 223 15.86 -22.44 10.71
N SER A 224 15.64 -21.74 11.83
CA SER A 224 14.84 -22.23 12.94
C SER A 224 13.35 -22.22 12.62
N ASN A 225 12.65 -23.30 12.95
CA ASN A 225 11.18 -23.40 12.87
C ASN A 225 10.46 -22.79 14.09
N ASN A 226 11.21 -22.28 15.07
CA ASN A 226 10.62 -21.63 16.23
C ASN A 226 10.08 -20.24 15.83
N PRO A 227 8.99 -19.79 16.49
CA PRO A 227 8.57 -18.40 16.43
C PRO A 227 9.70 -17.42 16.68
N ASN A 228 9.61 -16.25 16.05
CA ASN A 228 10.51 -15.14 16.32
C ASN A 228 10.42 -14.71 17.80
N PRO A 229 11.54 -14.62 18.54
CA PRO A 229 11.54 -14.30 19.97
C PRO A 229 11.08 -12.86 20.27
N ASN A 230 11.23 -11.92 19.32
CA ASN A 230 10.72 -10.56 19.47
C ASN A 230 9.56 -10.35 18.49
N GLN A 231 8.35 -10.21 19.01
CA GLN A 231 7.16 -9.98 18.20
C GLN A 231 7.22 -8.60 17.52
N HIS A 232 7.24 -8.58 16.18
CA HIS A 232 7.23 -7.33 15.42
C HIS A 232 5.80 -6.79 15.25
N VAL A 233 5.18 -6.36 16.35
CA VAL A 233 3.79 -5.89 16.37
C VAL A 233 3.54 -4.82 15.30
N GLY A 234 2.46 -4.98 14.54
CA GLY A 234 2.02 -4.06 13.49
C GLY A 234 2.70 -4.27 12.13
N ALA A 235 3.76 -5.07 12.03
CA ALA A 235 4.37 -5.37 10.74
C ALA A 235 3.42 -6.16 9.85
N ILE A 236 3.26 -5.73 8.60
CA ILE A 236 2.49 -6.46 7.59
C ILE A 236 3.48 -7.18 6.68
N VAL A 237 3.32 -8.49 6.55
CA VAL A 237 4.16 -9.33 5.68
C VAL A 237 3.83 -9.13 4.21
N GLY A 238 4.62 -9.72 3.32
CA GLY A 238 4.38 -9.71 1.87
C GLY A 238 3.04 -10.31 1.44
N GLY A 239 2.50 -11.25 2.22
CA GLY A 239 1.16 -11.83 2.06
C GLY A 239 1.15 -13.18 1.34
N PRO A 240 -0.04 -13.71 1.01
CA PRO A 240 -0.18 -15.04 0.42
C PRO A 240 0.20 -15.08 -1.06
N ASP A 241 0.36 -16.30 -1.57
CA ASP A 241 0.46 -16.62 -2.99
C ASP A 241 -0.88 -16.44 -3.72
N SER A 242 -0.88 -16.71 -5.04
CA SER A 242 -2.05 -16.55 -5.91
C SER A 242 -3.23 -17.47 -5.56
N SER A 243 -2.98 -18.51 -4.77
CA SER A 243 -3.98 -19.49 -4.32
C SER A 243 -4.48 -19.18 -2.90
N ASP A 244 -4.21 -17.97 -2.40
CA ASP A 244 -4.53 -17.54 -1.04
C ASP A 244 -3.81 -18.34 0.06
N HIS A 245 -2.72 -19.04 -0.27
CA HIS A 245 -1.92 -19.79 0.68
C HIS A 245 -0.73 -18.95 1.19
N PHE A 246 -0.43 -19.06 2.48
CA PHE A 246 0.68 -18.38 3.13
C PHE A 246 1.48 -19.36 3.97
N ASN A 247 2.76 -19.51 3.64
CA ASN A 247 3.69 -20.33 4.39
C ASN A 247 4.46 -19.44 5.37
N ASP A 248 4.14 -19.54 6.67
CA ASP A 248 4.79 -18.74 7.72
C ASP A 248 6.20 -19.27 8.01
N GLN A 249 7.12 -19.00 7.10
CA GLN A 249 8.51 -19.41 7.14
C GLN A 249 9.43 -18.24 6.86
N ARG A 250 10.40 -18.05 7.75
CA ARG A 250 11.41 -16.99 7.66
C ARG A 250 12.22 -17.07 6.37
N SER A 251 12.43 -18.26 5.82
CA SER A 251 13.14 -18.44 4.57
C SER A 251 12.36 -18.01 3.33
N ASP A 252 11.03 -17.94 3.44
CA ASP A 252 10.15 -17.45 2.37
C ASP A 252 10.09 -15.92 2.41
N TYR A 253 11.20 -15.27 2.06
CA TYR A 253 11.28 -13.80 2.04
C TYR A 253 10.32 -13.18 1.01
N SER A 254 9.88 -13.91 -0.01
CA SER A 254 8.89 -13.41 -0.97
C SER A 254 7.58 -13.05 -0.26
N HIS A 255 7.10 -13.93 0.62
CA HIS A 255 5.81 -13.78 1.29
C HIS A 255 5.93 -13.23 2.72
N SER A 256 7.03 -13.53 3.43
CA SER A 256 7.20 -13.23 4.85
C SER A 256 7.96 -11.92 5.14
N GLU A 257 8.47 -11.22 4.13
CA GLU A 257 9.18 -9.94 4.32
C GLU A 257 8.21 -8.81 4.64
N PRO A 258 8.35 -8.13 5.80
CA PRO A 258 7.71 -6.85 6.03
C PRO A 258 8.51 -5.72 5.41
N THR A 259 7.84 -4.67 4.95
CA THR A 259 8.53 -3.49 4.41
C THR A 259 7.85 -2.21 4.84
N THR A 260 8.62 -1.12 4.93
CA THR A 260 8.12 0.16 5.41
C THR A 260 7.01 0.72 4.51
N TYR A 261 7.09 0.48 3.21
CA TYR A 261 6.12 1.00 2.24
C TYR A 261 4.78 0.24 2.24
N ILE A 262 4.74 -1.05 2.62
CA ILE A 262 3.47 -1.78 2.87
C ILE A 262 2.71 -1.07 3.99
N ASN A 263 3.38 -0.90 5.15
CA ASN A 263 2.78 -0.27 6.31
C ASN A 263 2.43 1.21 6.08
N ALA A 264 3.29 1.98 5.39
CA ALA A 264 3.05 3.39 5.11
C ALA A 264 1.74 3.61 4.32
N ALA A 265 1.50 2.79 3.29
CA ALA A 265 0.27 2.88 2.51
C ALA A 265 -0.96 2.34 3.27
N PHE A 266 -0.79 1.24 4.02
CA PHE A 266 -1.88 0.64 4.79
C PHE A 266 -2.46 1.61 5.82
N VAL A 267 -1.61 2.38 6.51
CA VAL A 267 -2.06 3.43 7.45
C VAL A 267 -2.99 4.43 6.76
N GLY A 268 -2.66 4.85 5.54
CA GLY A 268 -3.50 5.76 4.75
C GLY A 268 -4.86 5.16 4.39
N ALA A 269 -4.89 3.88 4.01
CA ALA A 269 -6.12 3.16 3.69
C ALA A 269 -7.03 3.00 4.92
N VAL A 270 -6.49 2.56 6.06
CA VAL A 270 -7.27 2.40 7.30
C VAL A 270 -7.78 3.74 7.82
N ALA A 271 -6.95 4.79 7.80
CA ALA A 271 -7.36 6.13 8.21
C ALA A 271 -8.57 6.67 7.41
N ALA A 272 -8.72 6.28 6.14
CA ALA A 272 -9.87 6.65 5.31
C ALA A 272 -11.14 5.85 5.62
N LEU A 273 -11.00 4.68 6.25
CA LEU A 273 -12.10 3.81 6.67
C LEU A 273 -12.58 4.08 8.09
N LEU A 274 -11.72 4.65 8.94
CA LEU A 274 -12.10 5.06 10.29
C LEU A 274 -13.20 6.13 10.24
N ASP A 275 -14.31 5.85 10.92
CA ASP A 275 -15.36 6.83 11.16
C ASP A 275 -14.98 7.63 12.41
N VAL A 276 -14.81 8.96 12.26
CA VAL A 276 -14.36 9.89 13.32
C VAL A 276 -15.31 9.88 14.52
N THR A 277 -16.51 9.32 14.36
CA THR A 277 -17.57 9.33 15.37
C THR A 277 -17.60 8.13 16.33
N LYS A 278 -16.74 7.10 16.16
CA LYS A 278 -17.00 5.79 16.80
C LYS A 278 -15.88 5.00 17.49
N GLN A 279 -14.64 5.48 17.67
CA GLN A 279 -13.63 4.65 18.37
C GLN A 279 -12.77 5.39 19.40
N GLU A 280 -12.84 4.91 20.64
CA GLU A 280 -11.74 5.01 21.61
C GLU A 280 -10.55 4.20 21.07
N PRO A 281 -9.31 4.72 21.14
CA PRO A 281 -8.14 3.96 20.76
C PRO A 281 -8.01 2.74 21.68
N LEU A 282 -7.89 1.54 21.09
CA LEU A 282 -7.50 0.32 21.81
C LEU A 282 -6.26 0.65 22.67
N GLN A 283 -6.44 0.68 24.00
CA GLN A 283 -5.32 0.73 24.90
C GLN A 283 -4.48 -0.51 24.66
N LEU A 284 -3.27 -0.33 24.13
CA LEU A 284 -2.24 -1.34 23.88
C LEU A 284 -1.79 -2.13 25.14
N LEU A 285 -2.53 -2.01 26.26
CA LEU A 285 -2.21 -2.57 27.56
C LEU A 285 -2.97 -3.86 27.93
N GLN A 286 -3.83 -4.40 27.05
CA GLN A 286 -4.56 -5.66 27.33
C GLN A 286 -4.25 -6.77 26.32
N ILE A 287 -2.96 -7.04 26.08
CA ILE A 287 -2.53 -8.29 25.46
C ILE A 287 -2.52 -9.36 26.55
N ASN A 288 -3.69 -9.92 26.88
CA ASN A 288 -3.83 -11.25 27.51
C ASN A 288 -5.27 -11.76 27.67
N THR A 289 -6.29 -11.07 27.15
CA THR A 289 -7.66 -11.60 27.17
C THR A 289 -8.27 -11.55 25.79
N THR A 290 -8.70 -12.72 25.32
CA THR A 290 -9.46 -12.97 24.10
C THR A 290 -10.70 -12.07 24.07
N ILE A 291 -10.72 -11.06 23.19
CA ILE A 291 -11.93 -10.29 22.91
C ILE A 291 -12.58 -10.86 21.64
N ASN A 292 -13.72 -11.52 21.81
CA ASN A 292 -14.63 -11.87 20.73
C ASN A 292 -15.31 -10.59 20.22
N MET A 293 -14.96 -10.13 19.02
CA MET A 293 -15.61 -8.99 18.36
C MET A 293 -16.87 -9.41 17.57
N VAL A 294 -17.84 -10.06 18.22
CA VAL A 294 -19.13 -10.37 17.56
C VAL A 294 -20.15 -9.24 17.73
N ASP A 295 -19.99 -8.31 18.68
CA ASP A 295 -21.04 -7.34 19.02
C ASP A 295 -20.71 -5.86 18.69
N TYR A 296 -20.05 -5.59 17.55
CA TYR A 296 -19.91 -4.20 17.05
C TYR A 296 -20.00 -4.10 15.52
N MET A 297 -21.09 -4.59 14.94
CA MET A 297 -21.56 -4.19 13.60
C MET A 297 -23.03 -3.79 13.64
#